data_AF-A0A7C3D8X1-F1
#
_entry.id   AF-A0A7C3D8X1-F1
#
_cell.length_a   1.000
_cell.length_b   1.000
_cell.length_c   1.000
_cell.angle_alpha   90.00
_cell.angle_beta   90.00
_cell.angle_gamma   90.00
#
_symmetry.space_group_name_H-M   'P 1'
#
loop_
_entity.id
_entity.type
_entity.pdbx_description
1 polymer ?
#
loop_
_entity_poly.entity_id
_entity_poly.type
_entity_poly.pdbx_seq_one_letter_code
_entity_poly.pdbx_strand_id
1 'polypeptide(L)'
;MLANLVTPQPIERTVRDIDNDTVIASALAAQVDVIATGDRDLLVLHPWQNIQILDAAEALQQVQCQIKPDTVAPYVFTLTPNLLKRLRGLFGADHS
;
A
#
# COMPACT_ATOMS: atom_id res chain seq x y z
N MET A 1 17.62 -1.08 1.53
CA MET A 1 17.02 -0.04 2.41
C MET A 1 15.52 -0.14 2.24
N LEU A 2 14.75 -0.32 3.32
CA LEU A 2 13.29 -0.56 3.25
C LEU A 2 12.46 0.68 3.64
N ALA A 3 13.05 1.63 4.35
CA ALA A 3 12.42 2.89 4.73
C ALA A 3 13.50 3.98 4.89
N ASN A 4 13.10 5.24 4.65
CA ASN A 4 13.91 6.41 4.94
C ASN A 4 13.17 7.31 5.94
N LEU A 5 13.83 7.76 7.00
CA LEU A 5 13.24 8.75 7.90
C LEU A 5 13.39 10.14 7.28
N VAL A 6 12.29 10.87 7.19
CA VAL A 6 12.28 12.25 6.68
C VAL A 6 11.66 13.18 7.72
N THR A 7 12.11 14.43 7.71
CA THR A 7 11.48 15.50 8.50
C THR A 7 10.44 16.19 7.61
N PRO A 8 9.16 16.27 8.00
CA PRO A 8 8.13 16.89 7.17
C PRO A 8 8.47 18.35 6.83
N GLN A 9 8.22 18.76 5.59
CA GLN A 9 8.38 20.17 5.20
C GLN A 9 7.18 21.00 5.68
N PRO A 10 7.37 22.26 6.11
CA PRO A 10 6.26 23.15 6.39
C PRO A 10 5.40 23.35 5.14
N ILE A 11 4.09 23.12 5.25
CA ILE A 11 3.12 23.34 4.18
C ILE A 11 1.97 24.21 4.68
N GLU A 12 1.30 24.88 3.74
CA GLU A 12 -0.02 25.44 4.02
C GLU A 12 -1.05 24.32 4.15
N ARG A 13 -2.11 24.60 4.92
CA ARG A 13 -3.18 23.63 5.15
C ARG A 13 -3.78 23.17 3.84
N THR A 14 -3.64 21.89 3.55
CA THR A 14 -3.97 21.31 2.25
C THR A 14 -5.12 20.33 2.40
N VAL A 15 -5.16 19.59 3.50
CA VAL A 15 -6.18 18.58 3.77
C VAL A 15 -7.22 19.11 4.76
N ARG A 16 -8.44 18.56 4.66
CA ARG A 16 -9.52 18.87 5.58
C ARG A 16 -9.16 18.46 7.01
N ASP A 17 -8.67 17.24 7.17
CA ASP A 17 -8.11 16.75 8.42
C ASP A 17 -6.67 17.25 8.56
N ILE A 18 -6.39 18.00 9.63
CA ILE A 18 -5.08 18.61 9.87
C ILE A 18 -3.99 17.58 10.11
N ASP A 19 -4.35 16.40 10.63
CA ASP A 19 -3.38 15.34 10.89
C ASP A 19 -2.80 14.79 9.58
N ASN A 20 -3.59 14.85 8.50
CA ASN A 20 -3.20 14.37 7.18
C ASN A 20 -2.28 15.33 6.40
N ASP A 21 -2.15 16.60 6.82
CA ASP A 21 -1.15 17.52 6.25
C ASP A 21 0.29 16.99 6.47
N THR A 22 0.53 16.24 7.55
CA THR A 22 1.84 15.64 7.84
C THR A 22 2.26 14.63 6.77
N VAL A 23 1.30 13.91 6.18
CA VAL A 23 1.58 12.95 5.10
C VAL A 23 2.04 13.68 3.85
N ILE A 24 1.35 14.75 3.47
CA ILE A 24 1.70 15.60 2.33
C ILE A 24 3.06 16.27 2.55
N ALA A 25 3.29 16.83 3.75
CA ALA A 25 4.54 17.44 4.15
C ALA A 25 5.73 16.45 4.10
N SER A 26 5.49 15.20 4.50
CA SER A 26 6.49 14.14 4.44
C SER A 26 6.79 13.71 3.00
N ALA A 27 5.76 13.59 2.17
CA ALA A 27 5.89 13.25 0.75
C ALA A 27 6.73 14.30 0.00
N LEU A 28 6.48 15.59 0.26
CA LEU A 28 7.30 16.67 -0.27
C LEU A 28 8.75 16.62 0.21
N ALA A 29 8.96 16.40 1.51
CA ALA A 29 10.32 16.26 2.07
C ALA A 29 11.09 15.10 1.43
N ALA A 30 10.40 14.01 1.14
CA ALA A 30 10.95 12.82 0.51
C ALA A 30 11.05 12.92 -1.02
N GLN A 31 10.49 13.96 -1.65
CA GLN A 31 10.45 14.15 -3.10
C GLN A 31 9.90 12.92 -3.84
N VAL A 32 8.79 12.37 -3.36
CA VAL A 32 8.20 11.15 -3.93
C VAL A 32 7.37 11.46 -5.18
N ASP A 33 7.36 10.52 -6.11
CA ASP A 33 6.44 10.58 -7.26
C ASP A 33 5.03 10.11 -6.91
N VAL A 34 4.89 9.25 -5.87
CA VAL A 34 3.61 8.59 -5.50
C VAL A 34 3.44 8.49 -3.98
N ILE A 35 2.22 8.74 -3.51
CA ILE A 35 1.70 8.39 -2.19
C ILE A 35 0.70 7.24 -2.38
N ALA A 36 0.90 6.12 -1.68
CA ALA A 36 -0.07 5.03 -1.63
C ALA A 36 -0.84 5.09 -0.30
N THR A 37 -2.17 5.24 -0.34
CA THR A 37 -2.98 5.39 0.88
C THR A 37 -4.38 4.79 0.74
N GLY A 38 -4.96 4.37 1.87
CA GLY A 38 -6.37 3.98 1.97
C GLY A 38 -7.28 5.12 2.47
N ASP A 39 -6.70 6.27 2.81
CA ASP A 39 -7.43 7.43 3.34
C ASP A 39 -8.15 8.18 2.22
N ARG A 40 -9.48 8.29 2.34
CA ARG A 40 -10.33 8.95 1.34
C ARG A 40 -10.10 10.46 1.26
N ASP A 41 -9.79 11.12 2.36
CA ASP A 41 -9.55 12.56 2.40
C ASP A 41 -8.21 12.92 1.73
N LEU A 42 -7.26 11.97 1.66
CA LEU A 42 -6.05 12.11 0.85
C LEU A 42 -6.29 11.75 -0.62
N LEU A 43 -7.04 10.68 -0.91
CA LEU A 43 -7.31 10.23 -2.28
C LEU A 43 -8.05 11.29 -3.11
N VAL A 44 -8.93 12.10 -2.52
CA VAL A 44 -9.64 13.18 -3.23
C VAL A 44 -8.70 14.30 -3.71
N LEU A 45 -7.48 14.38 -3.19
CA LEU A 45 -6.48 15.36 -3.62
C LEU A 45 -5.74 14.93 -4.89
N HIS A 46 -5.97 13.71 -5.38
CA HIS A 46 -5.29 13.18 -6.55
C HIS A 46 -5.66 13.94 -7.85
N PRO A 47 -4.67 14.37 -8.67
CA PRO A 47 -3.24 14.48 -8.36
C PRO A 47 -2.92 15.77 -7.59
N TRP A 48 -1.91 15.71 -6.73
CA TRP A 48 -1.52 16.87 -5.91
C TRP A 48 -0.09 17.32 -6.22
N GLN A 49 0.07 18.52 -6.77
CA GLN A 49 1.39 19.10 -7.12
C GLN A 49 2.33 18.15 -7.90
N ASN A 50 1.76 17.37 -8.84
CA ASN A 50 2.43 16.32 -9.65
C ASN A 50 2.79 15.04 -8.89
N ILE A 51 2.39 14.91 -7.63
CA ILE A 51 2.47 13.66 -6.85
C ILE A 51 1.18 12.87 -7.09
N GLN A 52 1.31 11.63 -7.53
CA GLN A 52 0.16 10.73 -7.64
C GLN A 52 -0.26 10.25 -6.25
N ILE A 53 -1.56 10.19 -5.99
CA ILE A 53 -2.10 9.68 -4.73
C ILE A 53 -3.02 8.52 -5.12
N LEU A 54 -2.51 7.31 -4.92
CA LEU A 54 -3.11 6.08 -5.42
C LEU A 54 -3.65 5.26 -4.26
N ASP A 55 -4.69 4.48 -4.54
CA ASP A 55 -5.10 3.45 -3.61
C ASP A 55 -4.13 2.25 -3.65
N ALA A 56 -4.33 1.28 -2.77
CA ALA A 56 -3.44 0.13 -2.66
C ALA A 56 -3.41 -0.74 -3.94
N ALA A 57 -4.54 -0.88 -4.64
CA ALA A 57 -4.60 -1.61 -5.90
C ALA A 57 -3.92 -0.80 -7.03
N GLU A 58 -4.21 0.50 -7.05
CA GLU A 58 -3.53 1.60 -7.73
C GLU A 58 -2.01 1.41 -7.81
N ALA A 59 -1.42 1.55 -6.62
CA ALA A 59 0.01 1.47 -6.37
C ALA A 59 0.58 0.09 -6.69
N LEU A 60 -0.13 -0.98 -6.34
CA LEU A 60 0.33 -2.35 -6.61
C LEU A 60 0.45 -2.60 -8.11
N GLN A 61 -0.54 -2.19 -8.91
CA GLN A 61 -0.49 -2.32 -10.36
C GLN A 61 0.70 -1.54 -10.93
N GLN A 62 0.94 -0.32 -10.43
CA GLN A 62 2.07 0.49 -10.87
C GLN A 62 3.42 -0.17 -10.58
N VAL A 63 3.60 -0.73 -9.37
CA VAL A 63 4.82 -1.45 -8.99
C VAL A 63 4.97 -2.74 -9.80
N GLN A 64 3.91 -3.51 -10.01
CA GLN A 64 3.95 -4.74 -10.80
C GLN A 64 4.34 -4.49 -12.26
N CYS A 65 3.86 -3.41 -12.88
CA CYS A 65 4.28 -3.04 -14.23
C CYS A 65 5.78 -2.67 -14.32
N GLN A 66 6.40 -2.24 -13.21
CA GLN A 66 7.83 -1.92 -13.14
C GLN A 66 8.70 -3.14 -12.80
N ILE A 67 8.12 -4.19 -12.22
CA ILE A 67 8.81 -5.45 -11.96
C ILE A 67 8.83 -6.25 -13.28
N LYS A 68 10.03 -6.36 -13.86
CA LYS A 68 10.32 -7.29 -14.94
C LYS A 68 9.88 -8.72 -14.54
N PRO A 69 9.05 -9.43 -15.34
CA PRO A 69 8.46 -10.72 -14.96
C PRO A 69 9.48 -11.85 -14.73
N ASP A 70 10.76 -11.60 -14.98
CA ASP A 70 11.88 -12.52 -14.85
C ASP A 70 12.40 -12.73 -13.42
N THR A 71 11.86 -12.06 -12.38
CA THR A 71 12.41 -12.15 -11.00
C THR A 71 11.46 -12.64 -9.90
N VAL A 72 10.15 -12.79 -10.15
CA VAL A 72 9.24 -13.34 -9.12
C VAL A 72 8.38 -14.47 -9.68
N ALA A 73 8.70 -15.71 -9.30
CA ALA A 73 7.72 -16.79 -9.35
C ALA A 73 6.49 -16.29 -8.57
N PRO A 74 5.30 -16.27 -9.16
CA PRO A 74 4.15 -15.68 -8.51
C PRO A 74 3.90 -16.46 -7.22
N TYR A 75 3.80 -15.76 -6.10
CA TYR A 75 3.44 -16.32 -4.81
C TYR A 75 1.95 -16.71 -4.83
N VAL A 76 1.59 -17.58 -5.77
CA VAL A 76 0.31 -18.28 -5.78
C VAL A 76 0.44 -19.27 -4.64
N PHE A 77 -0.26 -18.98 -3.54
CA PHE A 77 -0.53 -19.98 -2.51
C PHE A 77 -1.39 -21.08 -3.17
N THR A 78 -0.75 -22.00 -3.88
CA THR A 78 -1.37 -23.25 -4.26
C THR A 78 -1.53 -24.00 -2.95
N LEU A 79 -2.75 -24.01 -2.41
CA LEU A 79 -3.13 -24.94 -1.37
C LEU A 79 -2.97 -26.33 -1.98
N THR A 80 -1.80 -26.92 -1.80
CA THR A 80 -1.58 -28.30 -2.23
C THR A 80 -2.65 -29.16 -1.59
N PRO A 81 -3.08 -30.26 -2.24
CA PRO A 81 -4.10 -31.14 -1.68
C PRO A 81 -3.80 -31.60 -0.25
N ASN A 82 -2.52 -31.67 0.14
CA ASN A 82 -2.08 -31.99 1.50
C ASN A 82 -2.28 -30.84 2.51
N LEU A 83 -2.15 -29.58 2.10
CA LEU A 83 -2.43 -28.44 2.96
C LEU A 83 -3.95 -28.29 3.19
N LEU A 84 -4.76 -28.52 2.14
CA LEU A 84 -6.23 -28.55 2.22
C LEU A 84 -6.74 -29.63 3.18
N LYS A 85 -6.14 -30.83 3.16
CA LYS A 85 -6.48 -31.91 4.13
C LYS A 85 -6.15 -31.54 5.58
N ARG A 86 -5.02 -30.85 5.81
CA ARG A 86 -4.60 -30.40 7.15
C ARG A 86 -5.52 -29.30 7.69
N LEU A 87 -5.92 -28.34 6.86
CA LEU A 87 -6.83 -27.26 7.27
C LEU A 87 -8.25 -27.79 7.57
N ARG A 88 -8.71 -28.80 6.83
CA ARG A 88 -10.02 -29.42 7.09
C ARG A 88 -10.07 -30.18 8.44
N GLY A 89 -8.92 -30.69 8.91
CA GLY A 89 -8.81 -31.32 10.23
C GLY A 89 -8.80 -30.31 11.40
N LEU A 90 -8.52 -29.03 11.13
CA LEU A 90 -8.51 -27.97 12.14
C LEU A 90 -9.89 -27.36 12.44
N PHE A 91 -10.88 -27.58 11.57
CA PHE A 91 -12.24 -27.02 11.70
C PHE A 91 -13.34 -28.07 11.91
N GLY A 92 -12.97 -29.33 12.18
CA GLY A 92 -13.93 -30.43 12.27
C GLY A 92 -13.58 -31.44 13.37
N ALA A 93 -13.73 -31.03 14.63
CA ALA A 93 -13.89 -31.94 15.76
C ALA A 93 -14.54 -31.17 16.92
N ASP A 94 -15.86 -31.00 16.87
CA ASP A 94 -16.70 -30.94 18.05
C ASP A 94 -18.16 -31.20 17.62
N HIS A 95 -18.52 -32.47 17.59
CA HIS A 95 -19.92 -32.90 17.72
C HIS A 95 -19.97 -33.89 18.89
N SER A 96 -20.52 -33.42 20.00
CA SER A 96 -21.23 -34.23 21.00
C SER A 96 -22.42 -33.43 21.48
#